data_AF-A0A7J4JCY2-F1
#
_entry.id   AF-A0A7J4JCY2-F1
#
_cell.length_a   1.000
_cell.length_b   1.000
_cell.length_c   1.000
_cell.angle_alpha   90.00
_cell.angle_beta   90.00
_cell.angle_gamma   90.00
#
_symmetry.space_group_name_H-M   'P 1'
#
loop_
_entity.id
_entity.type
_entity.pdbx_description
1 polymer ?
#
loop_
_entity_poly.entity_id
_entity_poly.type
_entity_poly.pdbx_seq_one_letter_code
_entity_poly.pdbx_strand_id
1 'polypeptide(L)' 'MAGQHASMAGICVYCSMLATETCSLCGANVCGAHFNKEAGVCRACLLGKRIK' A
#
# COMPACT_ATOMS: atom_id res chain seq x y z
N MET A 1 26.12 -11.00 -12.21
CA MET A 1 24.85 -10.26 -12.31
C MET A 1 24.38 -9.95 -10.90
N ALA A 2 24.67 -8.73 -10.43
CA ALA A 2 24.38 -8.31 -9.06
C ALA A 2 22.87 -8.24 -8.84
N GLY A 3 22.40 -8.87 -7.76
CA GLY A 3 21.00 -8.92 -7.36
C GLY A 3 20.43 -7.52 -7.14
N GLN A 4 19.50 -7.14 -7.98
CA GLN A 4 18.72 -5.92 -7.84
C GLN A 4 17.58 -6.18 -6.86
N HIS A 5 17.86 -6.21 -5.56
CA HIS A 5 16.85 -5.93 -4.54
C HIS A 5 16.59 -4.42 -4.50
N ALA A 6 16.17 -3.84 -5.63
CA ALA A 6 15.51 -2.55 -5.62
C ALA A 6 14.17 -2.79 -4.92
N SER A 7 14.14 -2.48 -3.63
CA SER A 7 12.95 -2.33 -2.81
C SER A 7 11.82 -1.84 -3.70
N MET A 8 10.85 -2.69 -4.02
CA MET A 8 9.72 -2.32 -4.85
C MET A 8 8.83 -1.38 -4.04
N ALA A 9 9.29 -0.14 -3.85
CA ALA A 9 8.44 0.97 -3.50
C ALA A 9 7.51 1.13 -4.70
N GLY A 10 6.38 0.44 -4.63
CA GLY A 10 5.35 0.48 -5.66
C GLY A 10 4.77 1.88 -5.79
N ILE A 11 3.85 2.04 -6.73
CA ILE A 11 3.06 3.26 -6.83
C ILE A 11 1.79 3.09 -6.00
N CYS A 12 1.41 4.13 -5.26
CA CYS A 12 0.17 4.16 -4.50
C CYS A 12 -1.02 4.04 -5.44
N VAL A 13 -1.84 3.03 -5.22
CA VAL A 13 -3.03 2.77 -6.05
C VAL A 13 -4.06 3.92 -6.06
N TYR A 14 -4.07 4.78 -5.04
CA TYR A 14 -5.08 5.84 -4.90
C TYR A 14 -4.66 7.20 -5.47
N CYS A 15 -3.37 7.55 -5.41
CA CYS A 15 -2.90 8.87 -5.83
C CYS A 15 -1.67 8.84 -6.74
N SER A 16 -1.24 7.64 -7.17
CA SER A 16 -0.09 7.44 -8.04
C SER A 16 1.24 8.02 -7.54
N MET A 17 1.34 8.33 -6.25
CA MET A 17 2.59 8.73 -5.58
C MET A 17 3.41 7.51 -5.16
N LEU A 18 4.64 7.70 -4.69
CA LEU A 18 5.45 6.61 -4.14
C LEU A 18 4.71 5.94 -2.96
N ALA A 19 4.48 4.63 -3.08
CA ALA A 19 3.96 3.84 -1.97
C ALA A 19 5.11 3.54 -1.01
N THR A 20 4.81 3.68 0.28
CA THR A 20 5.74 3.38 1.36
C THR A 20 5.28 2.16 2.15
N GLU A 21 3.97 1.85 2.09
CA GLU A 21 3.35 0.79 2.86
C GLU A 21 2.54 -0.13 1.93
N THR A 22 2.36 -1.38 2.37
CA THR A 22 1.51 -2.36 1.69
C THR A 22 0.36 -2.75 2.62
N CYS A 23 -0.87 -2.70 2.13
CA CYS A 23 -2.04 -3.11 2.90
C CYS A 23 -1.98 -4.61 3.20
N SER A 24 -1.97 -4.98 4.49
CA SER A 24 -1.94 -6.38 4.91
C SER A 24 -3.17 -7.19 4.51
N LEU A 25 -4.29 -6.51 4.17
CA LEU A 25 -5.59 -7.14 3.93
C LEU A 25 -5.88 -7.38 2.45
N CYS A 26 -5.46 -6.46 1.57
CA CYS A 26 -5.67 -6.58 0.12
C CYS A 26 -4.37 -6.64 -0.69
N GLY A 27 -3.20 -6.47 -0.06
CA GLY A 27 -1.91 -6.43 -0.74
C GLY A 27 -1.65 -5.16 -1.55
N ALA A 28 -2.53 -4.16 -1.48
CA ALA A 28 -2.37 -2.94 -2.27
C ALA A 28 -1.24 -2.06 -1.73
N ASN A 29 -0.40 -1.57 -2.64
CA ASN A 29 0.63 -0.58 -2.34
C ASN A 29 0.00 0.80 -2.15
N VAL A 30 0.28 1.43 -1.01
CA VAL A 30 -0.29 2.71 -0.60
C VAL A 30 0.76 3.63 -0.01
N CYS A 31 0.60 4.93 -0.22
CA CYS A 31 1.40 5.92 0.49
C CYS A 31 0.92 6.05 1.93
N GLY A 32 1.76 6.60 2.81
CA GLY A 32 1.43 6.79 4.23
C GLY A 32 0.15 7.59 4.50
N ALA A 33 -0.32 8.42 3.55
CA ALA A 33 -1.60 9.13 3.67
C ALA A 33 -2.84 8.23 3.46
N HIS A 34 -2.68 7.14 2.69
CA HIS A 34 -3.74 6.17 2.40
C HIS A 34 -3.60 4.87 3.21
N PHE A 35 -2.52 4.73 3.99
CA PHE A 35 -2.30 3.64 4.92
C PHE A 35 -2.69 4.05 6.34
N ASN A 36 -3.47 3.23 7.03
CA ASN A 36 -3.70 3.37 8.46
C ASN A 36 -2.70 2.49 9.21
N LYS A 37 -1.77 3.13 9.93
CA LYS A 37 -0.73 2.45 10.72
C LYS A 37 -1.27 1.70 11.94
N GLU A 38 -2.33 2.22 12.57
CA GLU A 38 -2.93 1.58 13.75
C GLU A 38 -3.60 0.26 13.39
N ALA A 39 -4.26 0.22 12.24
CA ALA A 39 -4.94 -0.99 11.75
C ALA A 39 -4.05 -1.84 10.82
N GLY A 40 -2.91 -1.33 10.34
CA GLY A 40 -2.01 -2.02 9.41
C GLY A 40 -2.61 -2.26 8.02
N VAL A 41 -3.59 -1.45 7.60
CA VAL A 41 -4.35 -1.63 6.36
C VAL A 41 -4.60 -0.30 5.64
N CYS A 42 -4.91 -0.33 4.34
CA CYS A 42 -5.31 0.87 3.62
C CYS A 42 -6.67 1.41 4.08
N ARG A 43 -6.90 2.71 3.88
CA ARG A 43 -8.16 3.38 4.22
C ARG A 43 -9.39 2.72 3.59
N ALA A 44 -9.31 2.18 2.39
CA ALA A 44 -10.46 1.50 1.77
C ALA A 44 -10.84 0.22 2.54
N CYS A 45 -9.86 -0.61 2.89
CA CYS A 45 -10.08 -1.81 3.70
C CYS A 45 -10.56 -1.47 5.11
N LEU A 46 -10.00 -0.41 5.72
CA LEU A 46 -10.44 0.09 7.02
C LEU A 46 -11.92 0.51 7.01
N LEU A 47 -12.36 1.18 5.96
CA LEU A 47 -13.75 1.61 5.78
C LEU A 47 -14.69 0.47 5.36
N GLY A 48 -14.21 -0.77 5.32
CA GLY A 48 -15.01 -1.92 4.89
C GLY A 48 -15.40 -1.91 3.42
N LYS A 49 -14.81 -1.02 2.60
CA LYS A 49 -14.95 -1.09 1.15
C LYS A 49 -14.11 -2.26 0.67
N ARG A 50 -14.69 -3.46 0.67
CA ARG A 50 -14.19 -4.55 -0.16
C ARG A 50 -14.26 -4.07 -1.60
N ILE A 51 -13.12 -3.69 -2.15
CA ILE A 51 -12.95 -3.55 -3.59
C ILE A 51 -13.04 -5.00 -4.08
N LYS A 52 -14.24 -5.39 -4.49
CA LYS A 52 -14.57 -6.73 -5.00
C LYS A 52 -14.11 -6.83 -6.44
#